data_AF-A0A4D4KFU6-F1
#
_entry.id   AF-A0A4D4KFU6-F1
#
_cell.length_a   1.000
_cell.length_b   1.000
_cell.length_c   1.000
_cell.angle_alpha   90.00
_cell.angle_beta   90.00
_cell.angle_gamma   90.00
#
_symmetry.space_group_name_H-M   'P 1'
#
loop_
_entity.id
_entity.type
_entity.pdbx_description
1 polymer ?
#
loop_
_entity_poly.entity_id
_entity_poly.type
_entity_poly.pdbx_seq_one_letter_code
_entity_poly.pdbx_strand_id
1 'polypeptide(L)'
;MSSWYDFARTNGAKHWNGFASYLTTALDTDPPQKCQAVRDRLQAGEDDATGNYNAHWHERNYIAQPAPEVNKVRASVLAAHDLSDYNVRIDQFANWWAPLAERDVPRKLWLGRYGHTDPFDWPGRRAQWVDTVHRWFDHWLYGVRNGIMDEPRVDLQTGPTTWTTQADWPAGTSSVPLHPGPDGSLALSPASGTGTFTDTKLSEADLTADPSASHPGRLAFRTPPLRSGARLSGTPTVDLRVTLDKPTSNLTALLVDYGEDERIDWNRNEPQNRIHDGLQGLDEDSCHGESTAQDDACYQKTANVTARKSSEVIARGWMDAQNRHSVTTPEPLTPGRSYRITWKTLPNDYEIKPGHRLGLVLGGTDADFLYFEEATGAKVAVDLGGSRVTVPVTAAGGLTTSLDS
;
A
#
# COMPACT_ATOMS: atom_id res chain seq x y z
N MET A 1 -4.16 2.64 13.03
CA MET A 1 -4.92 1.58 12.32
C MET A 1 -6.35 2.02 12.13
N SER A 2 -6.87 1.89 10.91
CA SER A 2 -8.30 2.11 10.59
C SER A 2 -9.16 0.86 10.76
N SER A 3 -8.57 -0.29 10.46
CA SER A 3 -9.23 -1.59 10.44
C SER A 3 -8.16 -2.64 10.72
N TRP A 4 -8.28 -3.34 11.84
CA TRP A 4 -7.32 -4.39 12.19
C TRP A 4 -7.43 -5.61 11.27
N TYR A 5 -8.59 -5.82 10.64
CA TYR A 5 -8.71 -6.81 9.56
C TYR A 5 -7.79 -6.44 8.41
N ASP A 6 -7.89 -5.21 7.91
CA ASP A 6 -7.09 -4.76 6.76
C ASP A 6 -5.60 -4.60 7.10
N PHE A 7 -5.20 -4.75 8.37
CA PHE A 7 -3.80 -4.86 8.79
C PHE A 7 -3.32 -6.33 8.67
N ALA A 8 -4.11 -7.27 9.18
CA ALA A 8 -3.73 -8.68 9.23
C ALA A 8 -4.16 -9.49 7.98
N ARG A 9 -5.08 -8.97 7.18
CA ARG A 9 -5.76 -9.61 6.05
C ARG A 9 -6.02 -8.61 4.93
N THR A 10 -6.24 -9.10 3.72
CA THR A 10 -6.79 -8.31 2.61
C THR A 10 -7.69 -9.22 1.77
N ASN A 11 -8.97 -8.87 1.63
CA ASN A 11 -9.93 -9.57 0.77
C ASN A 11 -9.95 -11.12 0.94
N GLY A 12 -9.95 -11.60 2.18
CA GLY A 12 -9.90 -13.03 2.52
C GLY A 12 -8.50 -13.62 2.64
N ALA A 13 -7.48 -13.00 2.02
CA ALA A 13 -6.11 -13.47 2.07
C ALA A 13 -5.37 -13.01 3.34
N LYS A 14 -4.46 -13.83 3.86
CA LYS A 14 -3.78 -13.63 5.14
C LYS A 14 -2.37 -13.06 5.02
N HIS A 15 -2.12 -11.95 5.72
CA HIS A 15 -0.78 -11.38 5.92
C HIS A 15 -0.15 -11.84 7.25
N TRP A 16 -0.95 -12.32 8.19
CA TRP A 16 -0.53 -12.71 9.54
C TRP A 16 -1.32 -13.92 10.06
N ASN A 17 -0.81 -14.69 11.02
CA ASN A 17 -1.63 -15.60 11.83
C ASN A 17 -1.34 -15.34 13.32
N GLY A 18 -2.37 -15.31 14.16
CA GLY A 18 -2.22 -15.11 15.61
C GLY A 18 -1.61 -13.77 16.01
N PHE A 19 -1.90 -12.70 15.25
CA PHE A 19 -1.29 -11.40 15.43
C PHE A 19 -1.59 -10.76 16.79
N ALA A 20 -2.87 -10.71 17.17
CA ALA A 20 -3.28 -10.08 18.41
C ALA A 20 -2.72 -10.87 19.61
N SER A 21 -2.73 -12.20 19.54
CA SER A 21 -2.15 -13.06 20.58
C SER A 21 -0.63 -12.84 20.72
N TYR A 22 0.11 -12.80 19.61
CA TYR A 22 1.53 -12.48 19.59
C TYR A 22 1.81 -11.11 20.22
N LEU A 23 1.10 -10.06 19.77
CA LEU A 23 1.33 -8.70 20.22
C LEU A 23 1.10 -8.55 21.73
N THR A 24 0.06 -9.19 22.27
CA THR A 24 -0.15 -9.18 23.73
C THR A 24 1.01 -9.83 24.49
N THR A 25 1.63 -10.88 23.94
CA THR A 25 2.77 -11.55 24.58
C THR A 25 4.03 -10.68 24.55
N ALA A 26 4.19 -9.85 23.51
CA ALA A 26 5.34 -8.96 23.38
C ALA A 26 5.27 -7.73 24.30
N LEU A 27 4.05 -7.27 24.64
CA LEU A 27 3.83 -6.03 25.40
C LEU A 27 3.50 -6.25 26.87
N ASP A 28 2.83 -7.37 27.19
CA ASP A 28 2.36 -7.65 28.54
C ASP A 28 3.51 -8.18 29.42
N THR A 29 3.76 -7.49 30.54
CA THR A 29 4.75 -7.88 31.54
C THR A 29 4.13 -8.62 32.73
N ASP A 30 2.80 -8.78 32.75
CA ASP A 30 2.11 -9.59 33.75
C ASP A 30 2.42 -11.09 33.60
N PRO A 31 2.26 -11.90 34.67
CA PRO A 31 2.38 -13.35 34.57
C PRO A 31 1.47 -13.91 33.47
N PRO A 32 1.96 -14.81 32.58
CA PRO A 32 1.19 -15.28 31.43
C PRO A 32 -0.20 -15.80 31.79
N GLN A 33 -0.37 -16.48 32.93
CA GLN A 33 -1.65 -17.05 33.35
C GLN A 33 -2.76 -16.00 33.53
N LYS A 34 -2.40 -14.74 33.85
CA LYS A 34 -3.36 -13.64 34.07
C LYS A 34 -4.19 -13.34 32.82
N CYS A 35 -3.54 -13.31 31.67
CA CYS A 35 -4.14 -12.88 30.40
C CYS A 35 -4.39 -14.03 29.42
N GLN A 36 -4.15 -15.29 29.82
CA GLN A 36 -4.24 -16.45 28.92
C GLN A 36 -5.63 -16.58 28.26
N ALA A 37 -6.71 -16.47 29.04
CA ALA A 37 -8.07 -16.58 28.49
C ALA A 37 -8.38 -15.48 27.46
N VAL A 38 -7.79 -14.28 27.61
CA VAL A 38 -7.92 -13.20 26.64
C VAL A 38 -7.16 -13.54 25.36
N ARG A 39 -5.93 -14.07 25.48
CA ARG A 39 -5.13 -14.51 24.33
C ARG A 39 -5.79 -15.64 23.56
N ASP A 40 -6.33 -16.63 24.24
CA ASP A 40 -7.04 -17.75 23.61
C ASP A 40 -8.26 -17.25 22.82
N ARG A 41 -9.01 -16.29 23.40
CA ARG A 41 -10.15 -15.66 22.72
C ARG A 41 -9.72 -14.84 21.50
N LEU A 42 -8.62 -14.09 21.60
CA LEU A 42 -8.09 -13.32 20.48
C LEU A 42 -7.65 -14.27 19.36
N GLN A 43 -6.85 -15.28 19.67
CA GLN A 43 -6.38 -16.29 18.73
C GLN A 43 -7.54 -17.02 18.02
N ALA A 44 -8.56 -17.45 18.77
CA ALA A 44 -9.73 -18.10 18.19
C ALA A 44 -10.55 -17.15 17.31
N GLY A 45 -10.67 -15.88 17.69
CA GLY A 45 -11.43 -14.87 16.96
C GLY A 45 -10.80 -14.44 15.63
N GLU A 46 -9.48 -14.51 15.51
CA GLU A 46 -8.77 -14.17 14.26
C GLU A 46 -9.13 -15.10 13.09
N ASP A 47 -9.61 -16.31 13.39
CA ASP A 47 -10.05 -17.31 12.41
C ASP A 47 -9.02 -17.54 11.28
N ASP A 48 -7.76 -17.75 11.67
CA ASP A 48 -6.62 -18.00 10.78
C ASP A 48 -6.85 -19.17 9.81
N ALA A 49 -7.76 -20.09 10.15
CA ALA A 49 -8.14 -21.21 9.30
C ALA A 49 -8.84 -20.76 8.02
N THR A 50 -9.56 -19.63 8.05
CA THR A 50 -10.36 -19.17 6.91
C THR A 50 -9.93 -17.82 6.34
N GLY A 51 -9.33 -16.94 7.14
CA GLY A 51 -8.95 -15.58 6.71
C GLY A 51 -10.15 -14.62 6.52
N ASN A 52 -11.37 -15.07 6.79
CA ASN A 52 -12.58 -14.29 6.60
C ASN A 52 -12.78 -13.24 7.69
N TYR A 53 -13.40 -12.12 7.29
CA TYR A 53 -13.91 -11.11 8.20
C TYR A 53 -15.06 -11.68 9.05
N ASN A 54 -15.08 -11.38 10.33
CA ASN A 54 -16.08 -11.88 11.27
C ASN A 54 -16.35 -10.84 12.38
N ALA A 55 -17.12 -11.21 13.41
CA ALA A 55 -17.43 -10.31 14.51
C ALA A 55 -16.20 -9.81 15.29
N HIS A 56 -15.17 -10.64 15.47
CA HIS A 56 -13.92 -10.25 16.12
C HIS A 56 -13.23 -9.11 15.36
N TRP A 57 -13.17 -9.22 14.04
CA TRP A 57 -12.63 -8.19 13.16
C TRP A 57 -13.52 -6.94 13.13
N HIS A 58 -14.84 -7.13 13.18
CA HIS A 58 -15.81 -6.03 13.13
C HIS A 58 -15.73 -5.09 14.33
N GLU A 59 -15.58 -5.62 15.54
CA GLU A 59 -15.37 -4.82 16.76
C GLU A 59 -14.12 -3.92 16.69
N ARG A 60 -13.20 -4.21 15.76
CA ARG A 60 -11.89 -3.59 15.58
C ARG A 60 -11.79 -2.85 14.24
N ASN A 61 -12.92 -2.51 13.64
CA ASN A 61 -12.98 -1.77 12.39
C ASN A 61 -13.65 -0.41 12.61
N TYR A 62 -12.85 0.65 12.59
CA TYR A 62 -13.31 2.01 12.87
C TYR A 62 -13.95 2.71 11.67
N ILE A 63 -13.96 2.05 10.51
CA ILE A 63 -14.54 2.53 9.25
C ILE A 63 -15.73 1.67 8.78
N ALA A 64 -16.11 0.64 9.53
CA ALA A 64 -17.17 -0.28 9.15
C ALA A 64 -18.57 0.35 9.23
N GLN A 65 -19.37 0.12 8.18
CA GLN A 65 -20.78 0.50 8.13
C GLN A 65 -21.64 -0.41 9.02
N PRO A 66 -22.84 0.04 9.47
CA PRO A 66 -23.52 1.32 9.15
C PRO A 66 -23.16 2.50 10.08
N ALA A 67 -22.38 2.27 11.14
CA ALA A 67 -22.08 3.29 12.14
C ALA A 67 -20.55 3.45 12.35
N PRO A 68 -19.80 3.88 11.32
CA PRO A 68 -18.35 3.91 11.41
C PRO A 68 -17.88 5.00 12.37
N GLU A 69 -16.91 4.66 13.23
CA GLU A 69 -16.36 5.54 14.28
C GLU A 69 -15.69 6.80 13.69
N VAL A 70 -15.14 6.72 12.48
CA VAL A 70 -14.61 7.89 11.76
C VAL A 70 -15.65 9.02 11.63
N ASN A 71 -16.95 8.70 11.68
CA ASN A 71 -18.01 9.71 11.62
C ASN A 71 -18.13 10.57 12.89
N LYS A 72 -17.57 10.10 14.00
CA LYS A 72 -17.61 10.77 15.30
C LYS A 72 -16.40 11.69 15.50
N VAL A 73 -15.44 11.69 14.58
CA VAL A 73 -14.25 12.56 14.67
C VAL A 73 -14.66 14.02 14.58
N ARG A 74 -14.17 14.81 15.53
CA ARG A 74 -14.35 16.27 15.59
C ARG A 74 -13.02 17.01 15.78
N ALA A 75 -12.00 16.32 16.27
CA ALA A 75 -10.67 16.87 16.41
C ALA A 75 -10.05 17.11 15.02
N SER A 76 -9.26 18.17 14.91
CA SER A 76 -8.40 18.41 13.76
C SER A 76 -7.36 17.28 13.61
N VAL A 77 -7.01 16.89 12.39
CA VAL A 77 -6.12 15.75 12.11
C VAL A 77 -4.86 16.21 11.37
N LEU A 78 -3.72 16.21 12.06
CA LEU A 78 -2.40 16.23 11.40
C LEU A 78 -1.94 14.77 11.28
N ALA A 79 -1.80 14.28 10.05
CA ALA A 79 -1.38 12.92 9.76
C ALA A 79 -0.02 12.91 9.07
N ALA A 80 0.74 11.85 9.31
CA ALA A 80 1.91 11.51 8.50
C ALA A 80 1.91 10.02 8.21
N HIS A 81 2.42 9.66 7.04
CA HIS A 81 2.56 8.27 6.63
C HIS A 81 3.64 8.13 5.56
N ASP A 82 4.17 6.93 5.43
CA ASP A 82 5.06 6.56 4.35
C ASP A 82 4.36 5.67 3.31
N LEU A 83 4.61 5.91 2.03
CA LEU A 83 3.99 5.22 0.90
C LEU A 83 4.54 3.80 0.69
N SER A 84 5.73 3.51 1.20
CA SER A 84 6.33 2.17 1.17
C SER A 84 6.34 1.51 2.57
N ASP A 85 5.55 2.03 3.51
CA ASP A 85 5.31 1.35 4.77
C ASP A 85 4.38 0.14 4.53
N TYR A 86 4.97 -1.06 4.58
CA TYR A 86 4.23 -2.30 4.50
C TYR A 86 4.11 -3.05 5.83
N ASN A 87 4.60 -2.45 6.92
CA ASN A 87 4.22 -2.87 8.27
C ASN A 87 2.81 -2.36 8.54
N VAL A 88 2.65 -1.04 8.57
CA VAL A 88 1.35 -0.37 8.65
C VAL A 88 0.99 0.11 7.26
N ARG A 89 0.27 -0.70 6.49
CA ARG A 89 -0.02 -0.35 5.08
C ARG A 89 -0.78 0.97 4.95
N ILE A 90 -0.48 1.71 3.88
CA ILE A 90 -1.02 3.05 3.59
C ILE A 90 -2.55 3.11 3.51
N ASP A 91 -3.24 2.00 3.23
CA ASP A 91 -4.69 1.92 3.30
C ASP A 91 -5.23 2.21 4.71
N GLN A 92 -4.46 1.90 5.76
CA GLN A 92 -4.79 2.23 7.14
C GLN A 92 -4.95 3.72 7.40
N PHE A 93 -4.21 4.56 6.66
CA PHE A 93 -4.40 6.01 6.66
C PHE A 93 -5.44 6.43 5.62
N ALA A 94 -5.32 5.94 4.38
CA ALA A 94 -6.12 6.38 3.26
C ALA A 94 -7.63 6.16 3.47
N ASN A 95 -7.99 5.06 4.16
CA ASN A 95 -9.38 4.75 4.48
C ASN A 95 -10.05 5.77 5.42
N TRP A 96 -9.27 6.55 6.18
CA TRP A 96 -9.81 7.65 7.00
C TRP A 96 -9.81 8.98 6.26
N TRP A 97 -8.85 9.19 5.36
CA TRP A 97 -8.60 10.50 4.78
C TRP A 97 -9.81 11.09 4.03
N ALA A 98 -10.49 10.29 3.21
CA ALA A 98 -11.69 10.73 2.49
C ALA A 98 -12.92 10.91 3.41
N PRO A 99 -13.27 9.95 4.30
CA PRO A 99 -14.36 10.16 5.26
C PRO A 99 -14.18 11.38 6.19
N LEU A 100 -12.94 11.73 6.56
CA LEU A 100 -12.66 12.96 7.30
C LEU A 100 -12.96 14.20 6.47
N ALA A 101 -12.62 14.19 5.17
CA ALA A 101 -12.92 15.26 4.22
C ALA A 101 -14.42 15.52 4.09
N GLU A 102 -15.22 14.46 3.93
CA GLU A 102 -16.69 14.53 3.81
C GLU A 102 -17.38 15.18 5.02
N ARG A 103 -16.66 15.30 6.14
CA ARG A 103 -17.15 15.85 7.41
C ARG A 103 -16.52 17.20 7.74
N ASP A 104 -15.84 17.79 6.77
CA ASP A 104 -15.12 19.06 6.92
C ASP A 104 -14.16 19.04 8.11
N VAL A 105 -13.60 17.87 8.46
CA VAL A 105 -12.60 17.77 9.53
C VAL A 105 -11.34 18.52 9.07
N PRO A 106 -10.87 19.53 9.82
CA PRO A 106 -9.63 20.22 9.49
C PRO A 106 -8.47 19.25 9.51
N ARG A 107 -7.70 19.18 8.43
CA ARG A 107 -6.67 18.15 8.28
C ARG A 107 -5.47 18.63 7.48
N LYS A 108 -4.29 18.09 7.78
CA LYS A 108 -3.01 18.27 7.07
C LYS A 108 -2.26 16.93 7.02
N LEU A 109 -1.45 16.71 5.99
CA LEU A 109 -0.83 15.42 5.69
C LEU A 109 0.63 15.58 5.24
N TRP A 110 1.48 14.70 5.72
CA TRP A 110 2.85 14.51 5.28
C TRP A 110 3.03 13.09 4.74
N LEU A 111 3.45 12.93 3.48
CA LEU A 111 3.67 11.63 2.84
C LEU A 111 5.11 11.45 2.40
N GLY A 112 5.83 10.53 3.02
CA GLY A 112 7.16 10.08 2.61
C GLY A 112 7.10 8.84 1.71
N ARG A 113 8.25 8.44 1.19
CA ARG A 113 8.44 7.24 0.33
C ARG A 113 9.27 6.15 1.02
N TYR A 114 9.41 6.25 2.33
CA TYR A 114 10.19 5.32 3.15
C TYR A 114 9.34 4.11 3.55
N GLY A 115 9.89 3.21 4.35
CA GLY A 115 9.12 2.17 5.05
C GLY A 115 8.49 2.73 6.33
N HIS A 116 8.59 2.02 7.45
CA HIS A 116 7.94 2.44 8.70
C HIS A 116 8.75 3.48 9.50
N THR A 117 8.74 4.75 9.07
CA THR A 117 9.60 5.81 9.64
C THR A 117 8.84 7.00 10.24
N ASP A 118 9.51 7.78 11.10
CA ASP A 118 8.98 9.03 11.66
C ASP A 118 9.36 10.22 10.75
N PRO A 119 8.43 11.16 10.43
CA PRO A 119 8.76 12.38 9.69
C PRO A 119 9.85 13.24 10.31
N PHE A 120 10.05 13.14 11.62
CA PHE A 120 11.15 13.74 12.36
C PHE A 120 12.52 13.25 11.86
N ASP A 121 12.60 12.02 11.34
CA ASP A 121 13.80 11.40 10.83
C ASP A 121 13.90 11.45 9.30
N TRP A 122 12.98 12.10 8.60
CA TRP A 122 13.13 12.29 7.16
C TRP A 122 14.28 13.27 6.84
N PRO A 123 15.24 12.89 5.98
CA PRO A 123 16.43 13.67 5.65
C PRO A 123 16.12 15.12 5.29
N GLY A 124 16.67 16.05 6.07
CA GLY A 124 16.51 17.49 5.86
C GLY A 124 15.13 18.06 6.22
N ARG A 125 14.23 17.26 6.81
CA ARG A 125 12.83 17.67 7.09
C ARG A 125 12.51 17.85 8.57
N ARG A 126 13.37 17.37 9.49
CA ARG A 126 13.17 17.44 10.95
C ARG A 126 12.69 18.79 11.47
N ALA A 127 13.43 19.87 11.17
CA ALA A 127 13.06 21.22 11.64
C ALA A 127 11.70 21.68 11.09
N GLN A 128 11.40 21.36 9.83
CA GLN A 128 10.13 21.71 9.19
C GLN A 128 8.95 20.90 9.79
N TRP A 129 9.17 19.63 10.12
CA TRP A 129 8.19 18.81 10.82
C TRP A 129 7.89 19.36 12.22
N VAL A 130 8.92 19.67 13.00
CA VAL A 130 8.77 20.27 14.34
C VAL A 130 8.02 21.61 14.28
N ASP A 131 8.39 22.50 13.33
CA ASP A 131 7.68 23.77 13.12
C ASP A 131 6.19 23.54 12.76
N THR A 132 5.91 22.57 11.90
CA THR A 132 4.55 22.20 11.51
C THR A 132 3.73 21.72 12.72
N VAL A 133 4.28 20.84 13.54
CA VAL A 133 3.63 20.31 14.74
C VAL A 133 3.37 21.43 15.76
N HIS A 134 4.37 22.29 16.02
CA HIS A 134 4.21 23.43 16.93
C HIS A 134 3.12 24.39 16.44
N ARG A 135 3.16 24.79 15.17
CA ARG A 135 2.16 25.70 14.60
C ARG A 135 0.77 25.08 14.58
N TRP A 136 0.66 23.77 14.34
CA TRP A 136 -0.61 23.06 14.43
C TRP A 136 -1.19 23.10 15.84
N PHE A 137 -0.38 22.78 16.86
CA PHE A 137 -0.82 22.83 18.25
C PHE A 137 -1.11 24.26 18.72
N ASP A 138 -0.28 25.25 18.38
CA ASP A 138 -0.53 26.66 18.70
C ASP A 138 -1.88 27.13 18.13
N HIS A 139 -2.22 26.69 16.93
CA HIS A 139 -3.51 27.00 16.31
C HIS A 139 -4.68 26.34 17.03
N TRP A 140 -4.64 25.01 17.21
CA TRP A 140 -5.80 24.24 17.68
C TRP A 140 -5.95 24.20 19.21
N LEU A 141 -4.87 24.34 19.97
CA LEU A 141 -4.89 24.31 21.43
C LEU A 141 -4.90 25.71 22.05
N TYR A 142 -4.21 26.68 21.44
CA TYR A 142 -4.06 28.04 21.97
C TYR A 142 -4.80 29.12 21.17
N GLY A 143 -5.38 28.78 20.01
CA GLY A 143 -6.12 29.72 19.17
C GLY A 143 -5.24 30.73 18.44
N VAL A 144 -3.94 30.45 18.27
CA VAL A 144 -2.99 31.35 17.61
C VAL A 144 -3.25 31.36 16.10
N ARG A 145 -3.38 32.57 15.53
CA ARG A 145 -3.54 32.77 14.08
C ARG A 145 -2.17 32.83 13.40
N ASN A 146 -1.59 31.67 13.11
CA ASN A 146 -0.25 31.53 12.54
C ASN A 146 -0.23 31.06 11.06
N GLY A 147 -1.38 31.07 10.38
CA GLY A 147 -1.51 30.74 8.95
C GLY A 147 -1.37 29.26 8.59
N ILE A 148 -1.20 28.34 9.56
CA ILE A 148 -0.99 26.90 9.27
C ILE A 148 -2.13 26.26 8.47
N MET A 149 -3.35 26.79 8.64
CA MET A 149 -4.55 26.32 7.93
C MET A 149 -4.70 26.90 6.52
N ASP A 150 -3.92 27.91 6.16
CA ASP A 150 -3.94 28.57 4.83
C ASP A 150 -2.91 27.96 3.87
N GLU A 151 -2.02 27.10 4.38
CA GLU A 151 -1.00 26.40 3.62
C GLU A 151 -1.57 25.23 2.79
N PRO A 152 -0.82 24.71 1.82
CA PRO A 152 -1.11 23.42 1.22
C PRO A 152 -1.33 22.34 2.28
N ARG A 153 -2.35 21.51 2.03
CA ARG A 153 -2.76 20.44 2.95
C ARG A 153 -1.76 19.30 2.99
N VAL A 154 -1.06 19.04 1.88
CA VAL A 154 -0.22 17.86 1.72
C VAL A 154 1.20 18.27 1.36
N ASP A 155 2.14 17.78 2.15
CA ASP A 155 3.55 17.67 1.82
C ASP A 155 3.81 16.24 1.31
N LEU A 156 4.42 16.10 0.13
CA LEU A 156 4.60 14.79 -0.52
C LEU A 156 6.02 14.64 -1.08
N GLN A 157 6.68 13.54 -0.78
CA GLN A 157 7.91 13.14 -1.42
C GLN A 157 7.63 12.47 -2.77
N THR A 158 8.18 13.00 -3.87
CA THR A 158 7.96 12.46 -5.22
C THR A 158 9.20 11.76 -5.80
N GLY A 159 10.39 12.11 -5.31
CA GLY A 159 11.65 11.43 -5.66
C GLY A 159 12.54 11.27 -4.42
N PRO A 160 13.73 10.64 -4.53
CA PRO A 160 14.57 10.38 -3.36
C PRO A 160 14.85 11.64 -2.52
N THR A 161 15.15 12.76 -3.17
CA THR A 161 15.45 14.05 -2.51
C THR A 161 14.42 15.14 -2.82
N THR A 162 13.34 14.81 -3.52
CA THR A 162 12.38 15.80 -4.04
C THR A 162 11.07 15.76 -3.30
N TRP A 163 10.63 16.92 -2.83
CA TRP A 163 9.37 17.15 -2.14
C TRP A 163 8.53 18.18 -2.90
N THR A 164 7.22 18.00 -2.88
CA THR A 164 6.24 18.94 -3.43
C THR A 164 5.14 19.19 -2.41
N THR A 165 4.34 20.22 -2.63
CA THR A 165 3.13 20.49 -1.87
C THR A 165 1.90 20.45 -2.77
N GLN A 166 0.75 20.04 -2.24
CA GLN A 166 -0.50 20.01 -2.99
C GLN A 166 -1.74 20.23 -2.10
N ALA A 167 -2.85 20.55 -2.76
CA ALA A 167 -4.10 20.92 -2.10
C ALA A 167 -4.80 19.76 -1.38
N ASP A 168 -4.65 18.53 -1.88
CA ASP A 168 -5.17 17.32 -1.24
C ASP A 168 -4.47 16.06 -1.77
N TRP A 169 -4.71 14.93 -1.12
CA TRP A 169 -4.33 13.60 -1.59
C TRP A 169 -5.56 12.67 -1.59
N PRO A 170 -5.72 11.77 -2.56
CA PRO A 170 -5.04 11.76 -3.85
C PRO A 170 -5.19 13.10 -4.58
N ALA A 171 -4.27 13.38 -5.50
CA ALA A 171 -4.39 14.55 -6.36
C ALA A 171 -5.63 14.43 -7.27
N GLY A 172 -6.02 15.53 -7.95
CA GLY A 172 -7.06 15.47 -8.97
C GLY A 172 -6.65 14.55 -10.13
N THR A 173 -7.29 13.38 -10.24
CA THR A 173 -6.94 12.33 -11.21
C THR A 173 -8.06 12.01 -12.21
N SER A 174 -7.68 11.43 -13.35
CA SER A 174 -8.58 10.70 -14.26
C SER A 174 -8.26 9.20 -14.19
N SER A 175 -9.29 8.37 -14.32
CA SER A 175 -9.13 6.91 -14.35
C SER A 175 -8.84 6.41 -15.76
N VAL A 176 -7.67 5.79 -15.96
CA VAL A 176 -7.25 5.25 -17.25
C VAL A 176 -7.30 3.71 -17.22
N PRO A 177 -8.21 3.08 -17.98
CA PRO A 177 -8.22 1.63 -18.12
C PRO A 177 -7.09 1.18 -19.05
N LEU A 178 -6.37 0.15 -18.63
CA LEU A 178 -5.34 -0.54 -19.39
C LEU A 178 -5.68 -2.02 -19.48
N HIS A 179 -5.54 -2.56 -20.67
CA HIS A 179 -5.92 -3.92 -21.03
C HIS A 179 -4.67 -4.75 -21.35
N PRO A 180 -4.54 -5.95 -20.78
CA PRO A 180 -3.48 -6.88 -21.13
C PRO A 180 -3.72 -7.44 -22.55
N GLY A 181 -2.64 -7.63 -23.32
CA GLY A 181 -2.66 -8.22 -24.65
C GLY A 181 -1.92 -9.56 -24.71
N PRO A 182 -2.24 -10.44 -25.67
CA PRO A 182 -1.64 -11.78 -25.79
C PRO A 182 -0.14 -11.78 -26.12
N ASP A 183 0.40 -10.65 -26.56
CA ASP A 183 1.82 -10.40 -26.86
C ASP A 183 2.61 -9.82 -25.67
N GLY A 184 1.99 -9.74 -24.48
CA GLY A 184 2.59 -9.11 -23.30
C GLY A 184 2.46 -7.58 -23.28
N SER A 185 1.65 -7.00 -24.18
CA SER A 185 1.36 -5.56 -24.15
C SER A 185 0.36 -5.20 -23.05
N LEU A 186 0.44 -3.96 -22.57
CA LEU A 186 -0.55 -3.31 -21.72
C LEU A 186 -0.97 -2.01 -22.43
N ALA A 187 -2.21 -1.94 -22.91
CA ALA A 187 -2.66 -0.90 -23.85
C ALA A 187 -4.03 -0.32 -23.50
N LEU A 188 -4.40 0.80 -24.12
CA LEU A 188 -5.71 1.45 -23.90
C LEU A 188 -6.88 0.70 -24.53
N SER A 189 -6.60 -0.08 -25.58
CA SER A 189 -7.62 -0.87 -26.27
C SER A 189 -7.53 -2.34 -25.87
N PRO A 190 -8.68 -3.03 -25.66
CA PRO A 190 -8.69 -4.44 -25.35
C PRO A 190 -8.23 -5.28 -26.55
N ALA A 191 -7.58 -6.40 -26.26
CA ALA A 191 -7.18 -7.40 -27.26
C ALA A 191 -7.68 -8.78 -26.81
N SER A 192 -8.25 -9.55 -27.75
CA SER A 192 -8.70 -10.91 -27.48
C SER A 192 -7.52 -11.84 -27.22
N GLY A 193 -7.66 -12.74 -26.25
CA GLY A 193 -6.66 -13.74 -25.91
C GLY A 193 -6.88 -14.32 -24.54
N THR A 194 -6.13 -15.37 -24.22
CA THR A 194 -6.14 -15.98 -22.89
C THR A 194 -4.71 -16.11 -22.40
N GLY A 195 -4.43 -15.58 -21.21
CA GLY A 195 -3.21 -15.85 -20.46
C GLY A 195 -3.46 -16.90 -19.39
N THR A 196 -2.45 -17.68 -19.03
CA THR A 196 -2.56 -18.64 -17.92
C THR A 196 -1.38 -18.56 -16.97
N PHE A 197 -1.64 -18.68 -15.68
CA PHE A 197 -0.61 -18.93 -14.67
C PHE A 197 -1.10 -19.97 -13.66
N THR A 198 -0.17 -20.56 -12.90
CA THR A 198 -0.46 -21.44 -11.77
C THR A 198 -0.20 -20.69 -10.47
N ASP A 199 -1.12 -20.79 -9.52
CA ASP A 199 -0.90 -20.26 -8.18
C ASP A 199 0.21 -21.05 -7.47
N THR A 200 1.39 -20.44 -7.46
CA THR A 200 2.59 -20.88 -6.75
C THR A 200 3.08 -19.74 -5.87
N LYS A 201 3.66 -20.06 -4.71
CA LYS A 201 4.20 -19.06 -3.79
C LYS A 201 5.50 -18.49 -4.35
N LEU A 202 5.51 -17.22 -4.74
CA LEU A 202 6.63 -16.54 -5.40
C LEU A 202 6.92 -15.19 -4.74
N SER A 203 8.18 -14.82 -4.62
CA SER A 203 8.58 -13.48 -4.16
C SER A 203 8.15 -12.41 -5.16
N GLU A 204 8.03 -11.15 -4.73
CA GLU A 204 7.80 -10.05 -5.66
C GLU A 204 8.97 -9.89 -6.65
N ALA A 205 10.19 -10.21 -6.22
CA ALA A 205 11.35 -10.22 -7.11
C ALA A 205 11.18 -11.23 -8.26
N ASP A 206 10.69 -12.44 -7.98
CA ASP A 206 10.40 -13.46 -8.99
C ASP A 206 9.16 -13.09 -9.81
N LEU A 207 8.14 -12.47 -9.20
CA LEU A 207 6.95 -12.00 -9.90
C LEU A 207 7.26 -10.86 -10.86
N THR A 208 8.25 -10.02 -10.58
CA THR A 208 8.55 -8.81 -11.37
C THR A 208 9.81 -8.89 -12.23
N ALA A 209 10.66 -9.91 -12.06
CA ALA A 209 11.83 -10.19 -12.91
C ALA A 209 11.49 -10.15 -14.41
N ASP A 210 12.44 -9.85 -15.31
CA ASP A 210 12.24 -9.62 -16.77
C ASP A 210 10.81 -9.91 -17.29
N PRO A 211 9.95 -8.89 -17.48
CA PRO A 211 8.56 -9.09 -17.88
C PRO A 211 8.39 -9.65 -19.30
N SER A 212 9.48 -9.80 -20.06
CA SER A 212 9.49 -10.49 -21.37
C SER A 212 9.63 -12.01 -21.23
N ALA A 213 10.15 -12.48 -20.10
CA ALA A 213 10.39 -13.89 -19.85
C ALA A 213 9.10 -14.57 -19.40
N SER A 214 8.72 -15.63 -20.13
CA SER A 214 7.61 -16.49 -19.75
C SER A 214 7.91 -17.21 -18.44
N HIS A 215 6.91 -17.29 -17.56
CA HIS A 215 7.03 -17.94 -16.26
C HIS A 215 5.70 -18.62 -15.90
N PRO A 216 5.69 -19.87 -15.43
CA PRO A 216 4.44 -20.62 -15.22
C PRO A 216 3.57 -20.06 -14.08
N GLY A 217 4.15 -19.31 -13.15
CA GLY A 217 3.45 -18.76 -11.98
C GLY A 217 2.96 -17.32 -12.09
N ARG A 218 3.11 -16.68 -13.27
CA ARG A 218 2.67 -15.29 -13.47
C ARG A 218 2.31 -14.98 -14.93
N LEU A 219 1.61 -13.88 -15.12
CA LEU A 219 1.51 -13.14 -16.39
C LEU A 219 2.09 -11.74 -16.19
N ALA A 220 2.84 -11.24 -17.16
CA ALA A 220 3.41 -9.90 -17.12
C ALA A 220 3.07 -9.15 -18.41
N PHE A 221 2.60 -7.92 -18.25
CA PHE A 221 2.19 -7.03 -19.34
C PHE A 221 2.84 -5.67 -19.14
N ARG A 222 3.20 -4.97 -20.22
CA ARG A 222 3.81 -3.65 -20.13
C ARG A 222 3.40 -2.72 -21.25
N THR A 223 3.36 -1.43 -20.94
CA THR A 223 3.18 -0.39 -21.94
C THR A 223 4.43 -0.31 -22.86
N PRO A 224 4.31 0.35 -24.03
CA PRO A 224 5.44 1.03 -24.64
C PRO A 224 6.15 1.98 -23.66
N PRO A 225 7.39 2.40 -23.93
CA PRO A 225 8.04 3.45 -23.15
C PRO A 225 7.14 4.70 -23.12
N LEU A 226 6.91 5.25 -21.93
CA LEU A 226 6.14 6.47 -21.75
C LEU A 226 6.92 7.65 -22.32
N ARG A 227 6.28 8.49 -23.13
CA ARG A 227 6.94 9.64 -23.78
C ARG A 227 7.16 10.80 -22.83
N SER A 228 6.14 11.09 -22.03
CA SER A 228 6.13 12.21 -21.07
C SER A 228 6.21 11.75 -19.62
N GLY A 229 6.25 10.43 -19.38
CA GLY A 229 6.00 9.87 -18.06
C GLY A 229 4.52 9.96 -17.68
N ALA A 230 4.21 9.55 -16.45
CA ALA A 230 2.88 9.66 -15.85
C ALA A 230 2.99 9.67 -14.32
N ARG A 231 2.09 10.38 -13.63
CA ARG A 231 1.97 10.32 -12.18
C ARG A 231 0.69 9.62 -11.75
N LEU A 232 0.85 8.50 -11.04
CA LEU A 232 -0.22 7.79 -10.34
C LEU A 232 -0.49 8.50 -9.02
N SER A 233 -1.76 8.71 -8.67
CA SER A 233 -2.15 9.20 -7.34
C SER A 233 -3.49 8.60 -6.94
N GLY A 234 -3.52 7.81 -5.86
CA GLY A 234 -4.71 7.13 -5.35
C GLY A 234 -4.69 5.63 -5.60
N THR A 235 -5.88 5.02 -5.70
CA THR A 235 -6.04 3.56 -5.67
C THR A 235 -6.39 2.96 -7.04
N PRO A 236 -5.46 2.21 -7.67
CA PRO A 236 -5.78 1.34 -8.80
C PRO A 236 -6.85 0.29 -8.49
N THR A 237 -7.62 -0.09 -9.52
CA THR A 237 -8.62 -1.16 -9.45
C THR A 237 -8.34 -2.21 -10.52
N VAL A 238 -8.32 -3.47 -10.12
CA VAL A 238 -8.10 -4.63 -10.99
C VAL A 238 -9.44 -5.30 -11.23
N ASP A 239 -9.74 -5.63 -12.48
CA ASP A 239 -11.01 -6.17 -12.93
C ASP A 239 -10.73 -7.28 -13.95
N LEU A 240 -10.73 -8.53 -13.47
CA LEU A 240 -10.36 -9.68 -14.27
C LEU A 240 -11.56 -10.56 -14.57
N ARG A 241 -11.57 -11.15 -15.77
CA ARG A 241 -12.39 -12.31 -16.09
C ARG A 241 -11.51 -13.56 -16.05
N VAL A 242 -11.80 -14.47 -15.12
CA VAL A 242 -10.96 -15.64 -14.85
C VAL A 242 -11.76 -16.95 -14.86
N THR A 243 -11.08 -18.04 -15.20
CA THR A 243 -11.55 -19.42 -15.05
C THR A 243 -10.49 -20.20 -14.29
N LEU A 244 -10.90 -20.91 -13.24
CA LEU A 244 -10.00 -21.70 -12.38
C LEU A 244 -10.29 -23.19 -12.54
N ASP A 245 -9.28 -24.05 -12.36
CA ASP A 245 -9.45 -25.51 -12.26
C ASP A 245 -9.70 -26.01 -10.83
N LYS A 246 -9.64 -25.11 -9.84
CA LYS A 246 -9.93 -25.37 -8.42
C LYS A 246 -11.01 -24.40 -7.89
N PRO A 247 -11.60 -24.68 -6.71
CA PRO A 247 -12.64 -23.83 -6.13
C PRO A 247 -12.18 -22.44 -5.69
N THR A 248 -10.87 -22.24 -5.49
CA THR A 248 -10.31 -20.90 -5.24
C THR A 248 -8.84 -20.82 -5.66
N SER A 249 -8.31 -19.61 -5.66
CA SER A 249 -6.90 -19.25 -5.84
C SER A 249 -6.65 -17.94 -5.10
N ASN A 250 -5.46 -17.77 -4.55
CA ASN A 250 -4.98 -16.42 -4.29
C ASN A 250 -4.72 -15.74 -5.64
N LEU A 251 -5.08 -14.47 -5.75
CA LEU A 251 -4.85 -13.63 -6.91
C LEU A 251 -4.09 -12.38 -6.47
N THR A 252 -2.90 -12.21 -7.01
CA THR A 252 -2.05 -11.04 -6.82
C THR A 252 -2.03 -10.22 -8.09
N ALA A 253 -2.13 -8.90 -7.93
CA ALA A 253 -1.89 -7.93 -8.98
C ALA A 253 -0.90 -6.87 -8.50
N LEU A 254 0.19 -6.71 -9.25
CA LEU A 254 1.22 -5.70 -9.02
C LEU A 254 1.23 -4.72 -10.18
N LEU A 255 1.21 -3.42 -9.87
CA LEU A 255 1.65 -2.40 -10.82
C LEU A 255 3.12 -2.14 -10.61
N VAL A 256 3.87 -2.07 -11.70
CA VAL A 256 5.33 -2.00 -11.69
C VAL A 256 5.80 -0.88 -12.59
N ASP A 257 6.72 -0.05 -12.11
CA ASP A 257 7.50 0.84 -12.96
C ASP A 257 8.74 0.09 -13.45
N TYR A 258 8.86 -0.14 -14.75
CA TYR A 258 10.04 -0.75 -15.38
C TYR A 258 10.91 0.32 -16.04
N GLY A 259 12.09 0.53 -15.47
CA GLY A 259 13.10 1.48 -15.92
C GLY A 259 14.23 1.60 -14.90
N GLU A 260 15.48 1.63 -15.39
CA GLU A 260 16.66 1.83 -14.55
C GLU A 260 16.61 3.19 -13.86
N ASP A 261 16.55 3.19 -12.53
CA ASP A 261 16.46 4.42 -11.75
C ASP A 261 17.13 4.29 -10.39
N GLU A 262 17.45 5.43 -9.79
CA GLU A 262 17.82 5.52 -8.38
C GLU A 262 16.56 5.64 -7.53
N ARG A 263 16.35 4.67 -6.63
CA ARG A 263 15.12 4.52 -5.84
C ARG A 263 15.46 4.44 -4.37
N ILE A 264 14.55 4.92 -3.50
CA ILE A 264 14.65 4.70 -2.05
C ILE A 264 14.64 3.18 -1.80
N ASP A 265 15.65 2.69 -1.09
CA ASP A 265 15.81 1.28 -0.79
C ASP A 265 15.11 0.92 0.52
N TRP A 266 13.78 1.05 0.52
CA TRP A 266 12.95 0.88 1.70
C TRP A 266 12.99 -0.55 2.27
N ASN A 267 13.20 -1.57 1.43
CA ASN A 267 13.21 -2.99 1.84
C ASN A 267 14.62 -3.50 2.22
N ARG A 268 15.58 -2.61 2.48
CA ARG A 268 16.94 -3.02 2.84
C ARG A 268 16.97 -3.58 4.26
N ASN A 269 17.19 -4.88 4.37
CA ASN A 269 17.40 -5.53 5.66
C ASN A 269 18.86 -5.36 6.12
N GLU A 270 19.19 -4.21 6.70
CA GLU A 270 20.51 -3.98 7.31
C GLU A 270 20.46 -3.82 8.82
N PRO A 271 21.14 -4.70 9.58
CA PRO A 271 21.11 -4.68 11.04
C PRO A 271 21.97 -3.56 11.68
N GLN A 272 22.62 -2.69 10.91
CA GLN A 272 23.79 -1.94 11.43
C GLN A 272 23.60 -0.43 11.67
N ASN A 273 22.52 0.24 11.25
CA ASN A 273 22.44 1.71 11.32
C ASN A 273 21.30 2.31 12.14
N ARG A 274 20.57 1.50 12.94
CA ARG A 274 19.52 1.93 13.91
C ARG A 274 18.32 2.72 13.34
N ILE A 275 18.36 3.13 12.08
CA ILE A 275 17.28 3.73 11.30
C ILE A 275 17.14 2.84 10.07
N HIS A 276 16.01 2.13 9.95
CA HIS A 276 15.73 1.16 8.89
C HIS A 276 14.93 1.82 7.75
N ASP A 277 14.34 1.04 6.85
CA ASP A 277 13.21 1.50 6.03
C ASP A 277 13.54 2.59 4.98
N GLY A 278 14.76 2.56 4.43
CA GLY A 278 15.21 3.50 3.39
C GLY A 278 15.95 4.72 3.93
N LEU A 279 16.29 4.71 5.22
CA LEU A 279 17.05 5.75 5.90
C LEU A 279 18.34 5.18 6.51
N GLN A 280 19.30 6.05 6.78
CA GLN A 280 20.48 5.76 7.59
C GLN A 280 20.81 6.93 8.50
N GLY A 281 21.24 6.65 9.73
CA GLY A 281 21.80 7.66 10.63
C GLY A 281 23.17 8.15 10.18
N LEU A 282 23.49 9.41 10.49
CA LEU A 282 24.77 10.06 10.26
C LEU A 282 25.48 10.31 11.60
N ASP A 283 26.78 10.59 11.56
CA ASP A 283 27.58 10.95 12.74
C ASP A 283 27.22 12.35 13.29
N GLU A 284 26.52 13.15 12.49
CA GLU A 284 26.11 14.51 12.85
C GLU A 284 24.77 14.49 13.56
N ASP A 285 24.65 15.25 14.65
CA ASP A 285 23.37 15.40 15.34
C ASP A 285 22.62 16.68 14.95
N SER A 286 21.32 16.66 15.18
CA SER A 286 20.43 17.83 15.20
C SER A 286 19.65 17.82 16.49
N CYS A 287 19.89 18.82 17.34
CA CYS A 287 19.27 18.91 18.66
C CYS A 287 18.00 19.76 18.64
N HIS A 288 16.94 19.26 19.26
CA HIS A 288 15.63 19.90 19.32
C HIS A 288 15.08 19.83 20.75
N GLY A 289 15.13 20.96 21.45
CA GLY A 289 14.71 21.08 22.84
C GLY A 289 15.87 21.08 23.84
N GLU A 290 15.54 20.88 25.11
CA GLU A 290 16.50 20.80 26.22
C GLU A 290 16.70 19.32 26.61
N SER A 291 17.96 18.88 26.75
CA SER A 291 18.25 17.54 27.23
C SER A 291 18.05 17.46 28.75
N THR A 292 17.60 16.30 29.23
CA THR A 292 17.55 15.95 30.65
C THR A 292 18.60 14.87 30.97
N ALA A 293 18.68 14.46 32.24
CA ALA A 293 19.54 13.34 32.61
C ALA A 293 19.03 11.98 32.08
N GLN A 294 17.76 11.89 31.68
CA GLN A 294 17.11 10.66 31.22
C GLN A 294 16.83 10.66 29.72
N ASP A 295 16.90 11.82 29.07
CA ASP A 295 16.49 12.00 27.68
C ASP A 295 17.39 13.01 26.99
N ASP A 296 17.99 12.61 25.86
CA ASP A 296 18.86 13.47 25.07
C ASP A 296 18.06 14.11 23.93
N ALA A 297 18.05 15.44 23.90
CA ALA A 297 17.39 16.20 22.85
C ALA A 297 18.17 16.24 21.53
N CYS A 298 19.35 15.62 21.46
CA CYS A 298 20.17 15.49 20.26
C CYS A 298 19.92 14.16 19.54
N TYR A 299 19.55 14.26 18.27
CA TYR A 299 19.20 13.11 17.44
C TYR A 299 20.09 13.06 16.20
N GLN A 300 20.56 11.87 15.81
CA GLN A 300 21.34 11.70 14.58
C GLN A 300 20.58 12.28 13.39
N LYS A 301 21.26 13.07 12.55
CA LYS A 301 20.74 13.42 11.24
C LYS A 301 20.63 12.14 10.41
N THR A 302 19.78 12.20 9.41
CA THR A 302 19.52 11.07 8.53
C THR A 302 19.85 11.40 7.08
N ALA A 303 20.18 10.36 6.32
CA ALA A 303 20.29 10.41 4.87
C ALA A 303 19.42 9.34 4.23
N ASN A 304 19.03 9.56 2.98
CA ASN A 304 18.35 8.56 2.19
C ASN A 304 19.31 7.41 1.89
N VAL A 305 18.80 6.19 1.98
CA VAL A 305 19.45 5.02 1.39
C VAL A 305 18.78 4.75 0.05
N THR A 306 19.57 4.78 -1.01
CA THR A 306 19.10 4.51 -2.36
C THR A 306 19.81 3.31 -2.97
N ALA A 307 19.15 2.69 -3.93
CA ALA A 307 19.74 1.67 -4.78
C ALA A 307 19.32 1.90 -6.24
N ARG A 308 20.23 1.58 -7.16
CA ARG A 308 19.92 1.56 -8.58
C ARG A 308 19.16 0.27 -8.89
N LYS A 309 17.91 0.39 -9.31
CA LYS A 309 17.01 -0.74 -9.59
C LYS A 309 16.36 -0.59 -10.96
N SER A 310 16.22 -1.72 -11.65
CA SER A 310 15.59 -1.82 -12.97
C SER A 310 14.05 -1.73 -12.92
N SER A 311 13.47 -1.90 -11.73
CA SER A 311 12.02 -1.81 -11.53
C SER A 311 11.65 -1.46 -10.08
N GLU A 312 10.39 -1.07 -9.87
CA GLU A 312 9.77 -0.87 -8.55
C GLU A 312 8.29 -1.28 -8.61
N VAL A 313 7.82 -2.01 -7.60
CA VAL A 313 6.39 -2.29 -7.44
C VAL A 313 5.72 -1.07 -6.80
N ILE A 314 4.88 -0.40 -7.58
CA ILE A 314 4.24 0.87 -7.23
C ILE A 314 2.82 0.71 -6.69
N ALA A 315 2.17 -0.45 -6.86
CA ALA A 315 0.91 -0.76 -6.18
C ALA A 315 0.71 -2.27 -6.09
N ARG A 316 0.06 -2.74 -5.02
CA ARG A 316 -0.13 -4.15 -4.69
C ARG A 316 -1.58 -4.44 -4.37
N GLY A 317 -2.15 -5.52 -4.88
CA GLY A 317 -3.49 -5.95 -4.51
C GLY A 317 -3.60 -7.46 -4.43
N TRP A 318 -4.15 -7.95 -3.33
CA TRP A 318 -4.35 -9.37 -3.06
C TRP A 318 -5.83 -9.70 -2.88
N MET A 319 -6.20 -10.91 -3.25
CA MET A 319 -7.58 -11.38 -3.24
C MET A 319 -7.61 -12.91 -3.11
N ASP A 320 -8.39 -13.45 -2.18
CA ASP A 320 -8.83 -14.85 -2.28
C ASP A 320 -10.06 -14.92 -3.20
N ALA A 321 -9.97 -15.66 -4.32
CA ALA A 321 -11.00 -15.65 -5.36
C ALA A 321 -12.42 -16.02 -4.84
N GLN A 322 -12.52 -16.87 -3.80
CA GLN A 322 -13.80 -17.21 -3.19
C GLN A 322 -14.46 -16.01 -2.48
N ASN A 323 -13.70 -14.99 -2.09
CA ASN A 323 -14.21 -13.80 -1.40
C ASN A 323 -14.66 -12.68 -2.34
N ARG A 324 -14.74 -12.92 -3.66
CA ARG A 324 -15.02 -11.92 -4.72
C ARG A 324 -16.25 -11.03 -4.51
N HIS A 325 -17.19 -11.44 -3.65
CA HIS A 325 -18.40 -10.68 -3.34
C HIS A 325 -18.53 -10.33 -1.85
N SER A 326 -17.77 -10.98 -0.97
CA SER A 326 -17.85 -10.78 0.48
C SER A 326 -16.56 -11.26 1.15
N VAL A 327 -16.00 -10.40 2.00
CA VAL A 327 -14.89 -10.77 2.88
C VAL A 327 -15.35 -11.61 4.09
N THR A 328 -16.66 -11.68 4.35
CA THR A 328 -17.24 -12.44 5.47
C THR A 328 -17.72 -13.83 5.07
N THR A 329 -18.30 -13.95 3.88
CA THR A 329 -18.91 -15.20 3.42
C THR A 329 -18.25 -15.63 2.12
N PRO A 330 -17.36 -16.65 2.16
CA PRO A 330 -16.72 -17.13 0.96
C PRO A 330 -17.74 -17.84 0.06
N GLU A 331 -17.57 -17.69 -1.24
CA GLU A 331 -18.34 -18.35 -2.28
C GLU A 331 -17.39 -19.06 -3.24
N PRO A 332 -16.99 -20.31 -2.95
CA PRO A 332 -16.08 -21.07 -3.80
C PRO A 332 -16.55 -21.13 -5.26
N LEU A 333 -15.61 -20.97 -6.19
CA LEU A 333 -15.87 -21.01 -7.62
C LEU A 333 -16.17 -22.45 -8.07
N THR A 334 -17.05 -22.60 -9.05
CA THR A 334 -17.17 -23.86 -9.80
C THR A 334 -16.00 -23.99 -10.78
N PRO A 335 -15.14 -25.02 -10.69
CA PRO A 335 -14.05 -25.23 -11.63
C PRO A 335 -14.53 -25.25 -13.10
N GLY A 336 -13.75 -24.62 -14.00
CA GLY A 336 -14.04 -24.53 -15.43
C GLY A 336 -15.09 -23.47 -15.80
N ARG A 337 -15.77 -22.83 -14.84
CA ARG A 337 -16.67 -21.71 -15.10
C ARG A 337 -15.93 -20.38 -15.04
N SER A 338 -16.30 -19.46 -15.93
CA SER A 338 -15.76 -18.10 -15.96
C SER A 338 -16.47 -17.18 -14.97
N TYR A 339 -15.70 -16.38 -14.25
CA TYR A 339 -16.16 -15.39 -13.27
C TYR A 339 -15.50 -14.04 -13.52
N ARG A 340 -16.17 -12.95 -13.14
CA ARG A 340 -15.57 -11.62 -13.05
C ARG A 340 -15.22 -11.34 -11.60
N ILE A 341 -13.98 -10.97 -11.34
CA ILE A 341 -13.46 -10.66 -10.01
C ILE A 341 -12.82 -9.28 -10.06
N THR A 342 -13.22 -8.41 -9.13
CA THR A 342 -12.77 -7.02 -9.08
C THR A 342 -12.31 -6.70 -7.67
N TRP A 343 -11.12 -6.12 -7.52
CA TRP A 343 -10.59 -5.66 -6.23
C TRP A 343 -9.73 -4.42 -6.41
N LYS A 344 -9.48 -3.72 -5.30
CA LYS A 344 -8.59 -2.56 -5.25
C LYS A 344 -7.19 -3.00 -4.85
N THR A 345 -6.17 -2.33 -5.39
CA THR A 345 -4.83 -2.38 -4.82
C THR A 345 -4.75 -1.47 -3.58
N LEU A 346 -3.61 -1.44 -2.90
CA LEU A 346 -3.26 -0.35 -2.01
C LEU A 346 -3.16 0.97 -2.82
N PRO A 347 -3.53 2.12 -2.23
CA PRO A 347 -3.25 3.42 -2.83
C PRO A 347 -1.76 3.70 -2.88
N ASN A 348 -1.32 4.53 -3.83
CA ASN A 348 0.03 5.08 -3.84
C ASN A 348 0.07 6.47 -4.50
N ASP A 349 1.21 7.15 -4.45
CA ASP A 349 1.54 8.32 -5.26
C ASP A 349 2.93 8.14 -5.86
N TYR A 350 3.01 8.03 -7.19
CA TYR A 350 4.23 7.59 -7.86
C TYR A 350 4.41 8.27 -9.22
N GLU A 351 5.60 8.81 -9.48
CA GLU A 351 5.99 9.37 -10.77
C GLU A 351 6.77 8.33 -11.60
N ILE A 352 6.18 7.90 -12.71
CA ILE A 352 6.80 7.05 -13.72
C ILE A 352 7.46 7.97 -14.74
N LYS A 353 8.79 7.88 -14.87
CA LYS A 353 9.57 8.80 -15.70
C LYS A 353 9.37 8.56 -17.21
N PRO A 354 9.63 9.59 -18.06
CA PRO A 354 9.80 9.37 -19.49
C PRO A 354 10.81 8.25 -19.80
N GLY A 355 10.51 7.42 -20.80
CA GLY A 355 11.30 6.26 -21.21
C GLY A 355 11.02 4.98 -20.40
N HIS A 356 10.45 5.09 -19.20
CA HIS A 356 10.04 3.94 -18.40
C HIS A 356 8.74 3.32 -18.95
N ARG A 357 8.35 2.16 -18.42
CA ARG A 357 7.13 1.46 -18.80
C ARG A 357 6.30 1.15 -17.56
N LEU A 358 4.99 1.36 -17.66
CA LEU A 358 4.06 0.85 -16.66
C LEU A 358 3.78 -0.63 -16.96
N GLY A 359 3.94 -1.47 -15.96
CA GLY A 359 3.66 -2.90 -16.01
C GLY A 359 2.48 -3.30 -15.15
N LEU A 360 1.80 -4.36 -15.58
CA LEU A 360 0.84 -5.14 -14.79
C LEU A 360 1.37 -6.57 -14.69
N VAL A 361 1.62 -7.03 -13.47
CA VAL A 361 1.94 -8.43 -13.19
C VAL A 361 0.75 -9.06 -12.48
N LEU A 362 0.30 -10.21 -12.97
CA LEU A 362 -0.73 -11.04 -12.34
C LEU A 362 -0.08 -12.35 -11.87
N GLY A 363 -0.39 -12.79 -10.66
CA GLY A 363 0.17 -14.01 -10.09
C GLY A 363 -0.74 -14.63 -9.03
N GLY A 364 -0.24 -15.71 -8.43
CA GLY A 364 -0.89 -16.40 -7.32
C GLY A 364 -0.52 -15.83 -5.97
N THR A 365 -0.03 -16.69 -5.09
CA THR A 365 0.37 -16.37 -3.72
C THR A 365 1.67 -15.58 -3.70
N ASP A 366 1.61 -14.34 -3.23
CA ASP A 366 2.75 -13.47 -3.01
C ASP A 366 3.49 -13.86 -1.73
N ALA A 367 4.71 -14.38 -1.86
CA ALA A 367 5.50 -14.87 -0.74
C ALA A 367 5.94 -13.75 0.22
N ASP A 368 6.03 -12.52 -0.27
CA ASP A 368 6.56 -11.37 0.48
C ASP A 368 5.45 -10.65 1.26
N PHE A 369 4.17 -10.94 1.01
CA PHE A 369 3.08 -10.30 1.73
C PHE A 369 2.00 -11.26 2.20
N LEU A 370 1.78 -12.38 1.52
CA LEU A 370 0.87 -13.44 1.95
C LEU A 370 1.67 -14.55 2.65
N TYR A 371 2.51 -14.17 3.62
CA TYR A 371 3.44 -15.07 4.32
C TYR A 371 2.76 -16.33 4.89
N PHE A 372 1.53 -16.17 5.37
CA PHE A 372 0.75 -17.20 6.06
C PHE A 372 -0.27 -17.90 5.15
N GLU A 373 -0.24 -17.60 3.86
CA GLU A 373 -0.96 -18.36 2.84
C GLU A 373 -0.09 -19.45 2.24
N GLU A 374 -0.72 -20.57 1.94
CA GLU A 374 -0.16 -21.62 1.09
C GLU A 374 -0.71 -21.46 -0.32
N ALA A 375 0.14 -21.75 -1.31
CA ALA A 375 -0.29 -21.68 -2.70
C ALA A 375 -1.35 -22.76 -2.98
N THR A 376 -2.46 -22.38 -3.59
CA THR A 376 -3.55 -23.31 -3.87
C THR A 376 -3.18 -24.31 -4.96
N GLY A 377 -2.20 -24.00 -5.81
CA GLY A 377 -1.84 -24.78 -7.01
C GLY A 377 -2.92 -24.73 -8.09
N ALA A 378 -3.86 -23.79 -8.03
CA ALA A 378 -4.88 -23.61 -9.05
C ALA A 378 -4.26 -23.08 -10.34
N LYS A 379 -4.69 -23.59 -11.49
CA LYS A 379 -4.43 -22.98 -12.79
C LYS A 379 -5.49 -21.91 -13.04
N VAL A 380 -5.03 -20.69 -13.21
CA VAL A 380 -5.85 -19.52 -13.47
C VAL A 380 -5.72 -19.14 -14.94
N ALA A 381 -6.81 -19.23 -15.68
CA ALA A 381 -6.91 -18.71 -17.05
C ALA A 381 -7.60 -17.34 -17.02
N VAL A 382 -6.93 -16.32 -17.57
CA VAL A 382 -7.39 -14.93 -17.63
C VAL A 382 -7.83 -14.63 -19.05
N ASP A 383 -9.10 -14.25 -19.25
CA ASP A 383 -9.60 -13.68 -20.50
C ASP A 383 -9.07 -12.24 -20.63
N LEU A 384 -8.10 -12.04 -21.52
CA LEU A 384 -7.37 -10.78 -21.66
C LEU A 384 -8.28 -9.66 -22.19
N GLY A 385 -9.17 -9.97 -23.14
CA GLY A 385 -10.10 -9.00 -23.72
C GLY A 385 -11.19 -8.57 -22.75
N GLY A 386 -11.56 -9.46 -21.81
CA GLY A 386 -12.50 -9.19 -20.73
C GLY A 386 -11.88 -8.60 -19.46
N SER A 387 -10.57 -8.38 -19.42
CA SER A 387 -9.83 -7.95 -18.22
C SER A 387 -9.19 -6.57 -18.40
N ARG A 388 -8.97 -5.88 -17.28
CA ARG A 388 -8.27 -4.59 -17.22
C ARG A 388 -7.74 -4.25 -15.83
N VAL A 389 -6.78 -3.34 -15.79
CA VAL A 389 -6.45 -2.54 -14.61
C VAL A 389 -6.81 -1.09 -14.88
N THR A 390 -7.45 -0.42 -13.94
CA THR A 390 -7.79 1.00 -14.03
C THR A 390 -6.90 1.79 -13.08
N VAL A 391 -6.14 2.73 -13.63
CA VAL A 391 -5.10 3.47 -12.90
C VAL A 391 -5.51 4.94 -12.74
N PRO A 392 -5.53 5.50 -11.52
CA PRO A 392 -5.79 6.92 -11.31
C PRO A 392 -4.51 7.73 -11.60
N VAL A 393 -4.54 8.53 -12.65
CA VAL A 393 -3.40 9.35 -13.07
C VAL A 393 -3.74 10.83 -13.09
N THR A 394 -2.80 11.67 -12.70
CA THR A 394 -2.98 13.13 -12.74
C THR A 394 -3.04 13.64 -14.18
N ALA A 395 -3.68 14.78 -14.41
CA ALA A 395 -3.84 15.36 -15.75
C ALA A 395 -2.52 15.85 -16.38
N ALA A 396 -1.52 16.20 -15.57
CA ALA A 396 -0.20 16.62 -16.06
C ALA A 396 0.58 15.39 -16.58
N GLY A 397 0.87 15.35 -17.88
CA GLY A 397 1.54 14.21 -18.51
C GLY A 397 0.65 12.97 -18.63
N GLY A 398 -0.61 13.14 -19.02
CA GLY A 398 -1.62 12.08 -19.03
C GLY A 398 -1.14 10.78 -19.68
N LEU A 399 -1.35 9.67 -18.98
CA LEU A 399 -0.97 8.33 -19.45
C LEU A 399 -1.51 8.04 -20.86
N THR A 400 -2.75 8.45 -21.16
CA THR A 400 -3.35 8.35 -22.50
C THR A 400 -2.51 9.07 -23.56
N THR A 401 -2.17 10.35 -23.34
CA THR A 401 -1.32 11.12 -24.28
C THR A 401 0.08 10.54 -24.42
N SER A 402 0.60 9.93 -23.35
CA SER A 402 1.90 9.27 -23.38
C SER A 402 1.91 7.97 -24.19
N LEU A 403 0.74 7.36 -24.42
CA LEU A 403 0.58 6.08 -25.15
C LEU A 403 0.08 6.25 -26.59
N ASP A 404 -0.68 7.31 -26.89
CA ASP A 404 -1.49 7.46 -28.12
C ASP A 404 -0.80 8.00 -29.39
N SER A 405 0.53 8.03 -29.49
CA SER A 405 1.17 8.62 -30.70
C SER A 405 2.18 7.76 -31.45
#